data_AF-A0A8K0GG52-F1
#
_entry.id   AF-A0A8K0GG52-F1
#
_cell.length_a   1.000
_cell.length_b   1.000
_cell.length_c   1.000
_cell.angle_alpha   90.00
_cell.angle_beta   90.00
_cell.angle_gamma   90.00
#
_symmetry.space_group_name_H-M   'P 1'
#
loop_
_entity.id
_entity.type
_entity.pdbx_description
1 polymer ?
#
loop_
_entity_poly.entity_id
_entity_poly.type
_entity_poly.pdbx_seq_one_letter_code
_entity_poly.pdbx_strand_id
1 'polypeptide(L)'
;MDKQIFQSKESGLSVAVPGALRGHEYAHKRYGKLPWAEIIRPTIELCRKGHLVTEFIAKVFKQHEENLLNSPTLREIFINPNTNKPYGQGQLVKRLKLAETLEIIAKDGAAALYDGRLTAEFVRDIKELGGIITAEDMKQYKPLWRNPIVSKLPFNQTLYTIPLPGAGTILTFILNILSEYLDLDDISKVTNWQRIVESFKYAYGKRTELGDPDFVPGISELIKNLTSASYAALIRRQISDTKTYNNPQHYGAKVSLVEDKGTANIVVIASNGDAVSVTSTINR
;
A
#
# COMPACT_ATOMS: atom_id res chain seq x y z
N MET A 1 -23.30 3.79 -13.28
CA MET A 1 -22.00 3.86 -12.56
C MET A 1 -21.45 5.26 -12.82
N ASP A 2 -21.29 6.09 -11.80
CA ASP A 2 -20.95 7.51 -11.99
C ASP A 2 -19.66 7.67 -12.79
N LYS A 3 -19.70 8.53 -13.81
CA LYS A 3 -18.57 8.83 -14.72
C LYS A 3 -17.30 9.23 -13.96
N GLN A 4 -17.46 9.86 -12.79
CA GLN A 4 -16.37 10.27 -11.90
C GLN A 4 -15.75 9.10 -11.12
N ILE A 5 -16.55 8.09 -10.73
CA ILE A 5 -16.06 6.86 -10.07
C ILE A 5 -15.28 6.00 -11.08
N PHE A 6 -15.73 5.97 -12.34
CA PHE A 6 -15.02 5.27 -13.43
C PHE A 6 -13.66 5.91 -13.72
N GLN A 7 -13.60 7.25 -13.83
CA GLN A 7 -12.34 7.99 -13.99
C GLN A 7 -11.36 7.76 -12.82
N SER A 8 -11.88 7.64 -11.60
CA SER A 8 -11.07 7.44 -10.40
C SER A 8 -10.50 6.03 -10.22
N LYS A 9 -10.93 5.02 -11.01
CA LYS A 9 -10.54 3.62 -10.80
C LYS A 9 -9.94 2.94 -12.03
N GLU A 10 -10.37 3.31 -13.23
CA GLU A 10 -9.99 2.56 -14.45
C GLU A 10 -9.46 3.46 -15.57
N SER A 11 -9.04 4.69 -15.25
CA SER A 11 -8.48 5.63 -16.23
C SER A 11 -7.09 6.10 -15.83
N GLY A 12 -6.34 6.68 -16.78
CA GLY A 12 -5.02 7.27 -16.50
C GLY A 12 -5.05 8.39 -15.45
N LEU A 13 -6.23 8.94 -15.12
CA LEU A 13 -6.39 9.93 -14.03
C LEU A 13 -6.25 9.33 -12.63
N SER A 14 -6.39 8.00 -12.45
CA SER A 14 -6.17 7.35 -11.15
C SER A 14 -4.70 7.03 -10.89
N VAL A 15 -3.84 7.15 -11.90
CA VAL A 15 -2.42 6.80 -11.80
C VAL A 15 -1.65 7.94 -11.15
N ALA A 16 -0.93 7.62 -10.07
CA ALA A 16 0.08 8.48 -9.47
C ALA A 16 1.48 8.14 -10.01
N VAL A 17 2.43 9.07 -9.89
CA VAL A 17 3.84 8.80 -10.24
C VAL A 17 4.35 7.58 -9.46
N PRO A 18 4.80 6.49 -10.12
CA PRO A 18 5.18 5.27 -9.43
C PRO A 18 6.36 5.49 -8.48
N GLY A 19 6.18 5.30 -7.18
CA GLY A 19 7.21 5.58 -6.17
C GLY A 19 8.12 4.40 -5.80
N ALA A 20 7.63 3.17 -5.99
CA ALA A 20 8.26 1.98 -5.43
C ALA A 20 9.70 1.77 -5.93
N LEU A 21 9.95 1.89 -7.23
CA LEU A 21 11.27 1.65 -7.81
C LEU A 21 12.32 2.64 -7.28
N ARG A 22 12.01 3.95 -7.26
CA ARG A 22 12.91 4.96 -6.67
C ARG A 22 13.10 4.74 -5.18
N GLY A 23 12.04 4.34 -4.46
CA GLY A 23 12.11 4.01 -3.03
C GLY A 23 13.05 2.82 -2.75
N HIS A 24 12.96 1.76 -3.54
CA HIS A 24 13.84 0.59 -3.42
C HIS A 24 15.31 0.94 -3.71
N GLU A 25 15.58 1.70 -4.78
CA GLU A 25 16.94 2.15 -5.08
C GLU A 25 17.48 3.09 -3.98
N TYR A 26 16.64 3.96 -3.44
CA TYR A 26 17.01 4.87 -2.35
C TYR A 26 17.37 4.11 -1.05
N ALA A 27 16.63 3.04 -0.72
CA ALA A 27 16.97 2.15 0.38
C ALA A 27 18.25 1.34 0.10
N HIS A 28 18.39 0.82 -1.11
CA HIS A 28 19.58 0.07 -1.55
C HIS A 28 20.86 0.92 -1.48
N LYS A 29 20.82 2.18 -1.92
CA LYS A 29 21.96 3.11 -1.82
C LYS A 29 22.40 3.37 -0.37
N ARG A 30 21.52 3.23 0.61
CA ARG A 30 21.84 3.43 2.04
C ARG A 30 22.31 2.16 2.74
N TYR A 31 21.63 1.04 2.49
CA TYR A 31 21.79 -0.17 3.29
C TYR A 31 22.16 -1.42 2.47
N GLY A 32 22.09 -1.32 1.14
CA GLY A 32 22.40 -2.41 0.22
C GLY A 32 23.90 -2.72 0.23
N LYS A 33 24.21 -4.03 0.21
CA LYS A 33 25.59 -4.53 0.15
C LYS A 33 25.93 -5.18 -1.19
N LEU A 34 24.95 -5.80 -1.84
CA LEU A 34 25.12 -6.42 -3.16
C LEU A 34 24.93 -5.38 -4.27
N PRO A 35 25.57 -5.54 -5.44
CA PRO A 35 25.29 -4.69 -6.60
C PRO A 35 23.81 -4.69 -6.98
N TRP A 36 23.29 -3.53 -7.41
CA TRP A 36 21.89 -3.35 -7.77
C TRP A 36 21.39 -4.36 -8.83
N ALA A 37 22.19 -4.60 -9.85
CA ALA A 37 21.84 -5.57 -10.90
C ALA A 37 21.71 -7.00 -10.37
N GLU A 38 22.52 -7.38 -9.36
CA GLU A 38 22.50 -8.74 -8.81
C GLU A 38 21.23 -9.05 -8.04
N ILE A 39 20.64 -8.06 -7.36
CA ILE A 39 19.39 -8.26 -6.61
C ILE A 39 18.15 -8.31 -7.53
N ILE A 40 18.25 -7.80 -8.76
CA ILE A 40 17.15 -7.84 -9.76
C ILE A 40 17.23 -9.10 -10.62
N ARG A 41 18.44 -9.60 -10.89
CA ARG A 41 18.70 -10.76 -11.77
C ARG A 41 17.81 -11.99 -11.48
N PRO A 42 17.55 -12.42 -10.23
CA PRO A 42 16.66 -13.55 -9.96
C PRO A 42 15.25 -13.36 -10.51
N THR A 43 14.72 -12.13 -10.45
CA THR A 43 13.39 -11.80 -10.96
C THR A 43 13.36 -11.77 -12.49
N ILE A 44 14.43 -11.28 -13.13
CA ILE A 44 14.59 -11.36 -14.60
C ILE A 44 14.56 -12.82 -15.05
N GLU A 45 15.32 -13.68 -14.38
CA GLU A 45 15.34 -15.12 -14.69
C GLU A 45 13.98 -15.77 -14.49
N LEU A 46 13.29 -15.45 -13.39
CA LEU A 46 11.94 -15.94 -13.12
C LEU A 46 10.97 -15.53 -14.24
N CYS A 47 11.07 -14.29 -14.74
CA CYS A 47 10.24 -13.81 -15.84
C CYS A 47 10.52 -14.54 -17.17
N ARG A 48 11.78 -14.90 -17.44
CA ARG A 48 12.20 -15.63 -18.65
C ARG A 48 11.89 -17.14 -18.59
N LYS A 49 12.22 -17.78 -17.46
CA LYS A 49 11.97 -19.22 -17.22
C LYS A 49 10.47 -19.48 -17.03
N GLY A 50 9.76 -18.52 -16.44
CA GLY A 50 8.36 -18.61 -16.09
C GLY A 50 8.16 -19.22 -14.70
N HIS A 51 6.94 -19.09 -14.19
CA HIS A 51 6.52 -19.71 -12.93
C HIS A 51 5.19 -20.44 -13.11
N LEU A 52 4.94 -21.41 -12.24
CA LEU A 52 3.65 -22.10 -12.22
C LEU A 52 2.58 -21.17 -11.64
N VAL A 53 1.41 -21.19 -12.26
CA VAL A 53 0.23 -20.50 -11.75
C VAL A 53 -0.29 -21.23 -10.53
N THR A 54 -0.39 -20.53 -9.40
CA THR A 54 -0.97 -21.08 -8.16
C THR A 54 -2.49 -21.11 -8.25
N GLU A 55 -3.16 -21.86 -7.37
CA GLU A 55 -4.62 -21.88 -7.28
C GLU A 55 -5.20 -20.47 -7.09
N PHE A 56 -4.59 -19.66 -6.23
CA PHE A 56 -5.02 -18.28 -5.98
C PHE A 56 -4.94 -17.42 -7.25
N ILE A 57 -3.81 -17.46 -7.97
CA ILE A 57 -3.64 -16.68 -9.21
C ILE A 57 -4.62 -17.15 -10.29
N ALA A 58 -4.86 -18.46 -10.41
CA ALA A 58 -5.85 -19.00 -11.35
C ALA A 58 -7.27 -18.47 -11.06
N LYS A 59 -7.66 -18.36 -9.78
CA LYS A 59 -8.94 -17.75 -9.38
C LYS A 59 -9.00 -16.28 -9.78
N VAL A 60 -7.93 -15.51 -9.56
CA VAL A 60 -7.85 -14.09 -9.96
C VAL A 60 -7.95 -13.93 -11.47
N PHE A 61 -7.23 -14.74 -12.25
CA PHE A 61 -7.29 -14.70 -13.71
C PHE A 61 -8.69 -15.01 -14.23
N LYS A 62 -9.38 -16.00 -13.65
CA LYS A 62 -10.77 -16.32 -14.02
C LYS A 62 -11.74 -15.20 -13.66
N GLN A 63 -11.57 -14.57 -12.49
CA GLN A 63 -12.41 -13.44 -12.07
C GLN A 63 -12.28 -12.23 -12.99
N HIS A 64 -11.14 -12.06 -13.65
CA HIS A 64 -10.84 -10.94 -14.54
C HIS A 64 -10.72 -11.35 -16.01
N GLU A 65 -11.26 -12.50 -16.41
CA GLU A 65 -11.11 -13.07 -17.75
C GLU A 65 -11.50 -12.10 -18.87
N GLU A 66 -12.63 -11.40 -18.70
CA GLU A 66 -13.09 -10.40 -19.67
C GLU A 66 -12.07 -9.26 -19.85
N ASN A 67 -11.55 -8.70 -18.75
CA ASN A 67 -10.53 -7.64 -18.79
C ASN A 67 -9.23 -8.13 -19.43
N LEU A 68 -8.83 -9.38 -19.15
CA LEU A 68 -7.66 -10.00 -19.76
C LEU A 68 -7.82 -10.18 -21.28
N LEU A 69 -9.01 -10.59 -21.74
CA LEU A 69 -9.29 -10.79 -23.16
C LEU A 69 -9.41 -9.47 -23.93
N ASN A 70 -9.97 -8.44 -23.30
CA ASN A 70 -10.22 -7.13 -23.92
C ASN A 70 -8.97 -6.22 -23.96
N SER A 71 -7.93 -6.54 -23.18
CA SER A 71 -6.66 -5.82 -23.21
C SER A 71 -5.62 -6.59 -24.06
N PRO A 72 -5.16 -6.05 -25.21
CA PRO A 72 -4.17 -6.74 -26.05
C PRO A 72 -2.88 -7.11 -25.29
N THR A 73 -2.40 -6.22 -24.42
CA THR A 73 -1.17 -6.41 -23.65
C THR A 73 -1.33 -7.44 -22.53
N LEU A 74 -2.47 -7.44 -21.83
CA LEU A 74 -2.73 -8.46 -20.80
C LEU A 74 -3.02 -9.81 -21.43
N ARG A 75 -3.70 -9.85 -22.58
CA ARG A 75 -3.98 -11.06 -23.34
C ARG A 75 -2.69 -11.79 -23.72
N GLU A 76 -1.71 -11.06 -24.23
CA GLU A 76 -0.40 -11.59 -24.61
C GLU A 76 0.32 -12.29 -23.44
N ILE A 77 0.11 -11.81 -22.21
CA ILE A 77 0.82 -12.31 -21.03
C ILE A 77 0.05 -13.42 -20.32
N PHE A 78 -1.27 -13.29 -20.18
CA PHE A 78 -2.07 -14.10 -19.25
C PHE A 78 -3.05 -15.06 -19.91
N ILE A 79 -3.24 -14.99 -21.23
CA ILE A 79 -4.09 -15.92 -21.98
C ILE A 79 -3.22 -16.98 -22.65
N ASN A 80 -3.59 -18.25 -22.44
CA ASN A 80 -2.94 -19.37 -23.09
C ASN A 80 -3.35 -19.40 -24.58
N PRO A 81 -2.41 -19.26 -25.53
CA PRO A 81 -2.73 -19.16 -26.95
C PRO A 81 -3.34 -20.44 -27.53
N ASN A 82 -3.09 -21.61 -26.91
CA ASN A 82 -3.61 -22.89 -27.39
C ASN A 82 -5.08 -23.10 -27.01
N THR A 83 -5.52 -22.53 -25.89
CA THR A 83 -6.88 -22.71 -25.37
C THR A 83 -7.73 -21.45 -25.50
N ASN A 84 -7.10 -20.31 -25.77
CA ASN A 84 -7.68 -18.97 -25.72
C ASN A 84 -8.43 -18.67 -24.41
N LYS A 85 -7.90 -19.21 -23.29
CA LYS A 85 -8.39 -19.00 -21.93
C LYS A 85 -7.26 -18.53 -21.01
N PRO A 86 -7.56 -17.87 -19.88
CA PRO A 86 -6.52 -17.53 -18.92
C PRO A 86 -5.75 -18.76 -18.43
N TYR A 87 -4.47 -18.60 -18.13
CA TYR A 87 -3.65 -19.70 -17.60
C TYR A 87 -4.26 -20.29 -16.31
N GLY A 88 -4.43 -21.61 -16.29
CA GLY A 88 -4.95 -22.35 -15.12
C GLY A 88 -3.86 -22.76 -14.14
N GLN A 89 -4.27 -23.25 -12.97
CA GLN A 89 -3.35 -23.78 -11.95
C GLN A 89 -2.38 -24.82 -12.54
N GLY A 90 -1.10 -24.73 -12.16
CA GLY A 90 -0.05 -25.63 -12.63
C GLY A 90 0.44 -25.37 -14.05
N GLN A 91 -0.17 -24.44 -14.79
CA GLN A 91 0.36 -24.00 -16.08
C GLN A 91 1.51 -23.02 -15.89
N LEU A 92 2.47 -23.07 -16.81
CA LEU A 92 3.64 -22.19 -16.81
C LEU A 92 3.33 -20.88 -17.52
N VAL A 93 3.49 -19.75 -16.83
CA VAL A 93 3.37 -18.40 -17.40
C VAL A 93 4.73 -17.69 -17.41
N LYS A 94 5.03 -16.99 -18.51
CA LYS A 94 6.26 -16.21 -18.71
C LYS A 94 5.92 -14.73 -18.86
N ARG A 95 6.85 -13.85 -18.47
CA ARG A 95 6.68 -12.38 -18.56
C ARG A 95 7.88 -11.75 -19.27
N LEU A 96 8.06 -12.07 -20.56
CA LEU A 96 9.27 -11.72 -21.31
C LEU A 96 9.50 -10.20 -21.41
N LYS A 97 8.47 -9.42 -21.74
CA LYS A 97 8.54 -7.94 -21.75
C LYS A 97 8.91 -7.33 -20.40
N LEU A 98 8.44 -7.95 -19.30
CA LEU A 98 8.85 -7.53 -17.96
C LEU A 98 10.33 -7.84 -17.72
N ALA A 99 10.83 -8.98 -18.19
CA ALA A 99 12.25 -9.31 -18.11
C ALA A 99 13.11 -8.26 -18.82
N GLU A 100 12.74 -7.85 -20.02
CA GLU A 100 13.42 -6.79 -20.79
C GLU A 100 13.40 -5.44 -20.05
N THR A 101 12.24 -5.06 -19.49
CA THR A 101 12.11 -3.86 -18.66
C THR A 101 13.04 -3.92 -17.44
N LEU A 102 13.07 -5.06 -16.76
CA LEU A 102 13.92 -5.27 -15.58
C LEU A 102 15.42 -5.31 -15.94
N GLU A 103 15.79 -5.75 -17.14
CA GLU A 103 17.18 -5.68 -17.63
C GLU A 103 17.63 -4.23 -17.83
N ILE A 104 16.77 -3.37 -18.38
CA ILE A 104 17.04 -1.93 -18.48
C ILE A 104 17.20 -1.33 -17.08
N ILE A 105 16.32 -1.66 -16.14
CA ILE A 105 16.38 -1.17 -14.75
C ILE A 105 17.63 -1.70 -14.02
N ALA A 106 18.03 -2.95 -14.26
CA ALA A 106 19.23 -3.53 -13.67
C ALA A 106 20.50 -2.81 -14.14
N LYS A 107 20.52 -2.39 -15.42
CA LYS A 107 21.65 -1.68 -16.03
C LYS A 107 21.69 -0.19 -15.66
N ASP A 108 20.56 0.50 -15.79
CA ASP A 108 20.49 1.96 -15.73
C ASP A 108 20.01 2.49 -14.36
N GLY A 109 19.67 1.57 -13.44
CA GLY A 109 19.08 1.92 -12.14
C GLY A 109 17.62 2.35 -12.25
N ALA A 110 17.09 2.91 -11.17
CA ALA A 110 15.72 3.42 -11.12
C ALA A 110 15.50 4.55 -12.14
N ALA A 111 16.54 5.34 -12.42
CA ALA A 111 16.49 6.46 -13.38
C ALA A 111 15.96 6.05 -14.76
N ALA A 112 16.08 4.77 -15.15
CA ALA A 112 15.48 4.20 -16.36
C ALA A 112 14.01 4.60 -16.56
N LEU A 113 13.21 4.61 -15.49
CA LEU A 113 11.78 4.93 -15.53
C LEU A 113 11.48 6.42 -15.36
N TYR A 114 12.31 7.16 -14.61
CA TYR A 114 12.01 8.54 -14.23
C TYR A 114 12.61 9.61 -15.14
N ASP A 115 13.79 9.36 -15.70
CA ASP A 115 14.52 10.28 -16.59
C ASP A 115 15.41 9.46 -17.55
N GLY A 116 14.81 8.45 -18.19
CA GLY A 116 15.55 7.44 -18.92
C GLY A 116 14.76 6.79 -20.06
N ARG A 117 15.28 5.65 -20.54
CA ARG A 117 14.80 5.00 -21.77
C ARG A 117 13.34 4.52 -21.68
N LEU A 118 12.80 4.28 -20.49
CA LEU A 118 11.42 3.83 -20.29
C LEU A 118 10.43 5.00 -20.08
N THR A 119 10.93 6.21 -19.79
CA THR A 119 10.08 7.34 -19.38
C THR A 119 9.12 7.78 -20.46
N ALA A 120 9.60 7.92 -21.71
CA ALA A 120 8.78 8.39 -22.81
C ALA A 120 7.63 7.43 -23.14
N GLU A 121 7.89 6.12 -23.13
CA GLU A 121 6.87 5.10 -23.36
C GLU A 121 5.85 5.08 -22.22
N PHE A 122 6.31 5.11 -20.97
CA PHE A 122 5.43 5.17 -19.80
C PHE A 122 4.48 6.38 -19.86
N VAL A 123 5.01 7.58 -20.11
CA VAL A 123 4.19 8.80 -20.19
C VAL A 123 3.20 8.76 -21.36
N ARG A 124 3.60 8.19 -22.50
CA ARG A 124 2.70 8.00 -23.64
C ARG A 124 1.53 7.09 -23.26
N ASP A 125 1.80 5.93 -22.68
CA ASP A 125 0.77 4.96 -22.29
C ASP A 125 -0.24 5.57 -21.29
N ILE A 126 0.24 6.36 -20.31
CA ILE A 126 -0.64 7.05 -19.37
C ILE A 126 -1.52 8.10 -20.07
N LYS A 127 -0.97 8.86 -21.02
CA LYS A 127 -1.73 9.86 -21.78
C LYS A 127 -2.78 9.23 -22.69
N GLU A 128 -2.46 8.11 -23.33
CA GLU A 128 -3.42 7.34 -24.15
C GLU A 128 -4.61 6.86 -23.31
N LEU A 129 -4.40 6.61 -22.01
CA LEU A 129 -5.46 6.29 -21.04
C LEU A 129 -6.14 7.53 -20.42
N GLY A 130 -5.85 8.74 -20.92
CA GLY A 130 -6.42 10.00 -20.45
C GLY A 130 -5.79 10.56 -19.17
N GLY A 131 -4.63 10.05 -18.77
CA GLY A 131 -3.88 10.53 -17.61
C GLY A 131 -3.09 11.81 -17.88
N ILE A 132 -2.70 12.47 -16.79
CA ILE A 132 -2.09 13.81 -16.82
C ILE A 132 -0.61 13.82 -16.41
N ILE A 133 -0.02 12.67 -16.07
CA ILE A 133 1.40 12.58 -15.71
C ILE A 133 2.26 13.03 -16.88
N THR A 134 3.20 13.92 -16.61
CA THR A 134 4.20 14.41 -17.56
C THR A 134 5.57 13.79 -17.29
N ALA A 135 6.49 13.92 -18.25
CA ALA A 135 7.88 13.53 -18.04
C ALA A 135 8.56 14.36 -16.93
N GLU A 136 8.13 15.61 -16.75
CA GLU A 136 8.64 16.46 -15.67
C GLU A 136 8.18 15.96 -14.30
N ASP A 137 6.93 15.55 -14.16
CA ASP A 137 6.43 14.93 -12.91
C ASP A 137 7.23 13.67 -12.54
N MET A 138 7.52 12.82 -13.54
CA MET A 138 8.36 11.64 -13.37
C MET A 138 9.78 12.01 -12.90
N LYS A 139 10.39 13.00 -13.57
CA LYS A 139 11.76 13.45 -13.28
C LYS A 139 11.87 14.03 -11.86
N GLN A 140 10.91 14.86 -11.46
CA GLN A 140 10.91 15.59 -10.19
C GLN A 140 10.63 14.70 -8.97
N TYR A 141 9.95 13.57 -9.14
CA TYR A 141 9.56 12.70 -8.02
C TYR A 141 10.75 12.24 -7.18
N LYS A 142 10.73 12.43 -5.86
CA LYS A 142 11.77 11.93 -4.96
C LYS A 142 11.15 11.19 -3.78
N PRO A 143 11.69 10.02 -3.40
CA PRO A 143 11.28 9.37 -2.15
C PRO A 143 11.72 10.24 -0.97
N LEU A 144 10.87 10.31 0.05
CA LEU A 144 11.14 11.07 1.27
C LEU A 144 11.59 10.11 2.38
N TRP A 145 12.70 10.45 3.04
CA TRP A 145 13.10 9.80 4.29
C TRP A 145 12.43 10.53 5.46
N ARG A 146 11.55 9.85 6.18
CA ARG A 146 10.83 10.43 7.33
C ARG A 146 11.13 9.63 8.59
N ASN A 147 11.23 10.34 9.71
CA ASN A 147 11.31 9.69 11.02
C ASN A 147 9.99 8.95 11.31
N PRO A 148 10.04 7.77 11.95
CA PRO A 148 8.84 7.04 12.31
C PRO A 148 8.06 7.78 13.40
N ILE A 149 6.77 7.49 13.48
CA ILE A 149 6.00 7.74 14.70
C ILE A 149 6.45 6.71 15.74
N VAL A 150 6.80 7.20 16.92
CA VAL A 150 7.25 6.39 18.05
C VAL A 150 6.23 6.50 19.17
N SER A 151 5.72 5.37 19.66
CA SER A 151 4.82 5.33 20.81
C SER A 151 5.22 4.26 21.81
N LYS A 152 5.01 4.54 23.10
CA LYS A 152 5.20 3.55 24.17
C LYS A 152 3.93 2.72 24.29
N LEU A 153 4.10 1.40 24.34
CA LEU A 153 3.03 0.45 24.57
C LEU A 153 3.17 -0.15 25.99
N PRO A 154 2.12 -0.81 26.51
CA PRO A 154 2.23 -1.63 27.70
C PRO A 154 3.38 -2.64 27.62
N PHE A 155 3.78 -3.19 28.78
CA PHE A 155 4.87 -4.17 28.89
C PHE A 155 6.23 -3.65 28.42
N ASN A 156 6.48 -2.35 28.58
CA ASN A 156 7.75 -1.68 28.21
C ASN A 156 8.11 -1.84 26.72
N GLN A 157 7.12 -2.00 25.85
CA GLN A 157 7.32 -2.10 24.41
C GLN A 157 7.32 -0.70 23.76
N THR A 158 7.97 -0.58 22.61
CA THR A 158 7.97 0.65 21.81
C THR A 158 7.54 0.32 20.38
N LEU A 159 6.47 0.95 19.94
CA LEU A 159 5.99 0.88 18.57
C LEU A 159 6.73 1.90 17.71
N TYR A 160 7.23 1.43 16.57
CA TYR A 160 7.70 2.28 15.47
C TYR A 160 6.76 2.07 14.28
N THR A 161 6.19 3.14 13.75
CA THR A 161 5.25 3.05 12.62
C THR A 161 5.39 4.23 11.66
N ILE A 162 4.80 4.11 10.47
CA ILE A 162 4.97 5.09 9.39
C ILE A 162 4.20 6.40 9.72
N PRO A 163 4.78 7.58 9.47
CA PRO A 163 4.04 8.83 9.57
C PRO A 163 3.04 8.99 8.41
N LEU A 164 2.29 10.09 8.43
CA LEU A 164 1.46 10.51 7.28
C LEU A 164 2.33 10.62 6.01
N PRO A 165 1.75 10.39 4.81
CA PRO A 165 0.34 10.07 4.55
C PRO A 165 -0.08 8.62 4.90
N GLY A 166 0.81 7.79 5.44
CA GLY A 166 0.48 6.46 5.92
C GLY A 166 -0.36 6.45 7.21
N ALA A 167 -0.94 5.29 7.55
CA ALA A 167 -1.93 5.17 8.62
C ALA A 167 -1.34 4.87 10.03
N GLY A 168 -0.03 5.01 10.24
CA GLY A 168 0.61 4.69 11.52
C GLY A 168 0.12 5.56 12.70
N THR A 169 -0.28 6.81 12.44
CA THR A 169 -0.94 7.68 13.43
C THR A 169 -2.24 7.08 13.96
N ILE A 170 -3.05 6.47 13.08
CA ILE A 170 -4.33 5.84 13.46
C ILE A 170 -4.07 4.57 14.27
N LEU A 171 -3.11 3.74 13.88
CA LEU A 171 -2.70 2.57 14.66
C LEU A 171 -2.24 2.99 16.07
N THR A 172 -1.40 4.02 16.15
CA THR A 172 -0.91 4.55 17.43
C THR A 172 -2.07 5.03 18.30
N PHE A 173 -3.03 5.76 17.73
CA PHE A 173 -4.20 6.25 18.43
C PHE A 173 -5.06 5.12 19.00
N ILE A 174 -5.35 4.09 18.18
CA ILE A 174 -6.08 2.90 18.61
C ILE A 174 -5.38 2.24 19.80
N LEU A 175 -4.07 2.02 19.68
CA LEU A 175 -3.30 1.35 20.74
C LEU A 175 -3.26 2.19 22.02
N ASN A 176 -3.15 3.52 21.92
CA ASN A 176 -3.23 4.41 23.07
C ASN A 176 -4.62 4.39 23.74
N ILE A 177 -5.71 4.23 22.97
CA ILE A 177 -7.05 4.03 23.55
C ILE A 177 -7.08 2.71 24.32
N LEU A 178 -6.53 1.63 23.75
CA LEU A 178 -6.59 0.29 24.31
C LEU A 178 -5.60 0.01 25.46
N SER A 179 -4.51 0.78 25.57
CA SER A 179 -3.34 0.48 26.42
C SER A 179 -3.62 0.28 27.91
N GLU A 180 -4.79 0.69 28.39
CA GLU A 180 -5.24 0.54 29.80
C GLU A 180 -6.73 0.19 29.86
N TYR A 181 -7.28 -0.32 28.76
CA TYR A 181 -8.72 -0.46 28.57
C TYR A 181 -9.15 -1.89 28.31
N LEU A 182 -8.21 -2.79 28.02
CA LEU A 182 -8.48 -4.21 27.83
C LEU A 182 -8.26 -4.98 29.12
N ASP A 183 -9.17 -5.90 29.40
CA ASP A 183 -9.01 -6.94 30.41
C ASP A 183 -8.08 -8.01 29.82
N LEU A 184 -6.81 -8.00 30.22
CA LEU A 184 -5.79 -8.88 29.64
C LEU A 184 -5.79 -10.28 30.25
N ASP A 185 -6.47 -10.47 31.38
CA ASP A 185 -6.62 -11.77 32.03
C ASP A 185 -7.65 -12.65 31.30
N ASP A 186 -8.66 -12.02 30.68
CA ASP A 186 -9.62 -12.68 29.79
C ASP A 186 -9.84 -11.91 28.49
N ILE A 187 -9.00 -12.20 27.49
CA ILE A 187 -9.07 -11.59 26.16
C ILE A 187 -10.39 -11.93 25.44
N SER A 188 -11.04 -13.05 25.78
CA SER A 188 -12.24 -13.53 25.09
C SER A 188 -13.52 -12.77 25.47
N LYS A 189 -13.47 -12.01 26.56
CA LYS A 189 -14.59 -11.24 27.10
C LYS A 189 -15.22 -10.35 26.02
N VAL A 190 -16.55 -10.45 25.87
CA VAL A 190 -17.32 -9.67 24.89
C VAL A 190 -17.07 -8.16 25.04
N THR A 191 -16.87 -7.69 26.26
CA THR A 191 -16.53 -6.29 26.53
C THR A 191 -15.22 -5.85 25.87
N ASN A 192 -14.20 -6.71 25.80
CA ASN A 192 -12.95 -6.37 25.09
C ASN A 192 -13.22 -6.18 23.59
N TRP A 193 -14.00 -7.07 22.98
CA TRP A 193 -14.38 -6.93 21.56
C TRP A 193 -15.17 -5.65 21.33
N GLN A 194 -16.13 -5.33 22.20
CA GLN A 194 -16.87 -4.07 22.13
C GLN A 194 -15.94 -2.85 22.18
N ARG A 195 -14.98 -2.84 23.12
CA ARG A 195 -14.00 -1.75 23.25
C ARG A 195 -13.07 -1.64 22.03
N ILE A 196 -12.65 -2.77 21.46
CA ILE A 196 -11.85 -2.80 20.22
C ILE A 196 -12.65 -2.22 19.06
N VAL A 197 -13.89 -2.66 18.87
CA VAL A 197 -14.78 -2.16 17.81
C VAL A 197 -15.01 -0.66 17.94
N GLU A 198 -15.36 -0.17 19.13
CA GLU A 198 -15.59 1.26 19.33
C GLU A 198 -14.30 2.07 19.14
N SER A 199 -13.14 1.55 19.57
CA SER A 199 -11.83 2.19 19.33
C SER A 199 -11.54 2.34 17.84
N PHE A 200 -11.81 1.31 17.04
CA PHE A 200 -11.69 1.40 15.58
C PHE A 200 -12.64 2.45 15.00
N LYS A 201 -13.90 2.51 15.46
CA LYS A 201 -14.87 3.47 14.92
C LYS A 201 -14.48 4.92 15.21
N TYR A 202 -14.05 5.24 16.42
CA TYR A 202 -13.50 6.56 16.74
C TYR A 202 -12.25 6.88 15.92
N ALA A 203 -11.33 5.92 15.79
CA ALA A 203 -10.11 6.13 15.03
C ALA A 203 -10.35 6.32 13.53
N TYR A 204 -11.25 5.53 12.93
CA TYR A 204 -11.62 5.67 11.52
C TYR A 204 -12.46 6.93 11.27
N GLY A 205 -13.23 7.41 12.25
CA GLY A 205 -13.83 8.74 12.20
C GLY A 205 -12.76 9.82 12.01
N LYS A 206 -11.70 9.78 12.82
CA LYS A 206 -10.56 10.69 12.69
C LYS A 206 -9.69 10.49 11.46
N ARG A 207 -9.62 9.27 10.93
CA ARG A 207 -8.92 8.98 9.68
C ARG A 207 -9.44 9.83 8.52
N THR A 208 -10.73 10.17 8.52
CA THR A 208 -11.33 11.02 7.47
C THR A 208 -10.80 12.45 7.43
N GLU A 209 -10.10 12.88 8.49
CA GLU A 209 -9.48 14.20 8.59
C GLU A 209 -7.99 14.19 8.22
N LEU A 210 -7.42 13.01 7.92
CA LEU A 210 -6.00 12.85 7.57
C LEU A 210 -5.76 13.04 6.08
N GLY A 211 -4.59 13.56 5.74
CA GLY A 211 -4.09 13.69 4.37
C GLY A 211 -2.59 13.95 4.35
N ASP A 212 -2.07 14.40 3.21
CA ASP A 212 -0.65 14.73 3.10
C ASP A 212 -0.33 15.98 3.95
N PRO A 213 0.63 15.88 4.90
CA PRO A 213 0.93 17.00 5.78
C PRO A 213 1.49 18.23 5.09
N ASP A 214 2.02 18.09 3.88
CA ASP A 214 2.51 19.23 3.10
C ASP A 214 1.35 20.04 2.48
N PHE A 215 0.12 19.52 2.51
CA PHE A 215 -1.05 20.09 1.83
C PHE A 215 -2.27 20.31 2.73
N VAL A 216 -2.35 19.67 3.91
CA VAL A 216 -3.49 19.80 4.83
C VAL A 216 -3.16 20.74 5.99
N PRO A 217 -3.75 21.96 6.03
CA PRO A 217 -3.50 22.91 7.11
C PRO A 217 -3.93 22.37 8.48
N GLY A 218 -3.14 22.66 9.52
CA GLY A 218 -3.47 22.31 10.91
C GLY A 218 -3.30 20.82 11.27
N ILE A 219 -2.86 19.97 10.33
CA ILE A 219 -2.76 18.53 10.58
C ILE A 219 -1.77 18.17 11.69
N SER A 220 -0.76 19.00 11.95
CA SER A 220 0.23 18.77 13.01
C SER A 220 -0.41 18.69 14.39
N GLU A 221 -1.43 19.52 14.66
CA GLU A 221 -2.17 19.48 15.93
C GLU A 221 -3.01 18.21 16.03
N LEU A 222 -3.65 17.80 14.94
CA LEU A 222 -4.39 16.54 14.89
C LEU A 222 -3.47 15.34 15.15
N ILE A 223 -2.28 15.28 14.54
CA ILE A 223 -1.29 14.22 14.80
C ILE A 223 -0.87 14.23 16.27
N LYS A 224 -0.58 15.40 16.84
CA LYS A 224 -0.21 15.54 18.26
C LYS A 224 -1.31 15.01 19.18
N ASN A 225 -2.57 15.32 18.89
CA ASN A 225 -3.70 14.83 19.65
C ASN A 225 -3.83 13.30 19.52
N LEU A 226 -3.87 12.77 18.29
CA LEU A 226 -4.03 11.33 18.02
C LEU A 226 -2.89 10.47 18.61
N THR A 227 -1.70 11.03 18.77
CA THR A 227 -0.55 10.33 19.37
C THR A 227 -0.42 10.54 20.87
N SER A 228 -1.30 11.34 21.50
CA SER A 228 -1.24 11.61 22.95
C SER A 228 -2.11 10.66 23.78
N ALA A 229 -1.59 10.27 24.95
CA ALA A 229 -2.33 9.45 25.92
C ALA A 229 -3.55 10.20 26.51
N SER A 230 -3.43 11.51 26.72
CA SER A 230 -4.51 12.34 27.25
C SER A 230 -5.71 12.38 26.32
N TYR A 231 -5.48 12.52 25.01
CA TYR A 231 -6.57 12.51 24.04
C TYR A 231 -7.23 11.13 23.94
N ALA A 232 -6.43 10.05 23.97
CA ALA A 232 -6.96 8.69 24.03
C ALA A 232 -7.85 8.46 25.27
N ALA A 233 -7.46 8.99 26.44
CA ALA A 233 -8.26 8.93 27.66
C ALA A 233 -9.60 9.69 27.55
N LEU A 234 -9.64 10.82 26.82
CA LEU A 234 -10.90 11.52 26.54
C LEU A 234 -11.85 10.67 25.70
N ILE A 235 -11.31 9.94 24.73
CA ILE A 235 -12.08 9.09 23.83
C ILE A 235 -12.57 7.84 24.55
N ARG A 236 -11.76 7.24 25.43
CA ARG A 236 -12.20 6.13 26.30
C ARG A 236 -13.48 6.47 27.08
N ARG A 237 -13.59 7.69 27.60
CA ARG A 237 -14.77 8.14 28.36
C ARG A 237 -16.06 8.22 27.52
N GLN A 238 -15.93 8.23 26.19
CA GLN A 238 -17.07 8.26 25.26
C GLN A 238 -17.46 6.86 24.76
N ILE A 239 -16.65 5.83 25.04
CA ILE A 239 -16.94 4.45 24.64
C ILE A 239 -17.95 3.83 25.61
N SER A 240 -19.00 3.22 25.05
CA SER A 240 -19.94 2.39 25.82
C SER A 240 -19.61 0.91 25.67
N ASP A 241 -19.55 0.21 26.80
CA ASP A 241 -19.34 -1.25 26.87
C ASP A 241 -20.58 -2.06 26.42
N THR A 242 -21.72 -1.41 26.18
CA THR A 242 -22.98 -2.09 25.86
C THR A 242 -23.68 -1.53 24.63
N LYS A 243 -23.12 -0.50 23.98
CA LYS A 243 -23.78 0.20 22.88
C LYS A 243 -22.80 0.64 21.79
N THR A 244 -23.26 0.51 20.54
CA THR A 244 -22.58 1.01 19.34
C THR A 244 -23.53 1.87 18.50
N TYR A 245 -23.00 2.78 17.68
CA TYR A 245 -23.80 3.68 16.83
C TYR A 245 -23.57 3.41 15.35
N ASN A 246 -24.60 3.28 14.52
CA ASN A 246 -24.41 3.06 13.08
C ASN A 246 -24.09 4.34 12.30
N ASN A 247 -24.34 5.51 12.87
CA ASN A 247 -24.05 6.78 12.22
C ASN A 247 -22.55 7.14 12.35
N PRO A 248 -21.77 7.22 11.25
CA PRO A 248 -20.35 7.60 11.28
C PRO A 248 -20.08 8.99 11.87
N GLN A 249 -21.04 9.92 11.78
CA GLN A 249 -20.90 11.28 12.31
C GLN A 249 -20.79 11.29 13.84
N HIS A 250 -21.36 10.28 14.52
CA HIS A 250 -21.19 10.09 15.97
C HIS A 250 -19.72 9.98 16.35
N TYR A 251 -18.91 9.33 15.49
CA TYR A 251 -17.47 9.13 15.68
C TYR A 251 -16.62 10.24 15.06
N GLY A 252 -17.25 11.30 14.53
CA GLY A 252 -16.58 12.44 13.90
C GLY A 252 -16.12 12.22 12.46
N ALA A 253 -16.65 11.19 11.77
CA ALA A 253 -16.34 10.98 10.35
C ALA A 253 -16.90 12.12 9.48
N LYS A 254 -16.06 12.73 8.63
CA LYS A 254 -16.46 13.79 7.68
C LYS A 254 -16.90 13.26 6.32
N VAL A 255 -16.35 12.11 5.91
CA VAL A 255 -16.65 11.48 4.61
C VAL A 255 -16.75 9.97 4.78
N SER A 256 -17.50 9.32 3.88
CA SER A 256 -17.51 7.86 3.77
C SER A 256 -16.40 7.42 2.81
N LEU A 257 -15.60 6.45 3.22
CA LEU A 257 -14.52 5.89 2.39
C LEU A 257 -14.97 4.57 1.79
N VAL A 258 -14.60 4.34 0.52
CA VAL A 258 -14.90 3.09 -0.18
C VAL A 258 -13.94 1.99 0.31
N GLU A 259 -14.45 0.77 0.42
CA GLU A 259 -13.64 -0.40 0.73
C GLU A 259 -12.55 -0.60 -0.33
N ASP A 260 -11.31 -0.72 0.12
CA ASP A 260 -10.13 -0.97 -0.73
C ASP A 260 -9.58 -2.39 -0.50
N LYS A 261 -8.99 -2.98 -1.53
CA LYS A 261 -8.47 -4.35 -1.52
C LYS A 261 -7.14 -4.42 -2.25
N GLY A 262 -6.21 -5.19 -1.68
CA GLY A 262 -4.96 -5.56 -2.32
C GLY A 262 -3.77 -4.75 -1.82
N THR A 263 -2.80 -5.44 -1.21
CA THR A 263 -1.51 -4.92 -0.74
C THR A 263 -0.63 -6.12 -0.45
N ALA A 264 0.67 -5.99 -0.68
CA ALA A 264 1.65 -6.99 -0.26
C ALA A 264 2.47 -6.46 0.92
N ASN A 265 2.74 -7.31 1.89
CA ASN A 265 3.62 -7.01 3.02
C ASN A 265 4.69 -8.08 3.15
N ILE A 266 5.95 -7.65 3.32
CA ILE A 266 7.09 -8.53 3.53
C ILE A 266 7.84 -8.04 4.77
N VAL A 267 8.22 -8.97 5.64
CA VAL A 267 9.09 -8.72 6.81
C VAL A 267 10.29 -9.63 6.70
N VAL A 268 11.49 -9.07 6.85
CA VAL A 268 12.76 -9.80 6.82
C VAL A 268 13.57 -9.44 8.05
N ILE A 269 14.10 -10.46 8.72
CA ILE A 269 15.09 -10.32 9.79
C ILE A 269 16.36 -11.01 9.31
N ALA A 270 17.46 -10.28 9.27
CA ALA A 270 18.75 -10.81 8.88
C ALA A 270 19.55 -11.27 10.11
N SER A 271 20.52 -12.16 9.90
CA SER A 271 21.34 -12.74 10.97
C SER A 271 22.20 -11.71 11.71
N ASN A 272 22.47 -10.56 11.10
CA ASN A 272 23.17 -9.43 11.72
C ASN A 272 22.26 -8.53 12.57
N GLY A 273 20.99 -8.89 12.75
CA GLY A 273 20.02 -8.13 13.54
C GLY A 273 19.28 -7.03 12.78
N ASP A 274 19.57 -6.83 11.49
CA ASP A 274 18.78 -5.90 10.66
C ASP A 274 17.36 -6.44 10.49
N ALA A 275 16.37 -5.56 10.67
CA ALA A 275 14.97 -5.86 10.45
C ALA A 275 14.35 -4.87 9.46
N VAL A 276 13.64 -5.39 8.47
CA VAL A 276 12.99 -4.59 7.43
C VAL A 276 11.54 -5.04 7.29
N SER A 277 10.62 -4.08 7.34
CA SER A 277 9.20 -4.27 7.03
C SER A 277 8.83 -3.38 5.86
N VAL A 278 8.35 -3.99 4.77
CA VAL A 278 7.94 -3.27 3.55
C VAL A 278 6.50 -3.62 3.22
N THR A 279 5.69 -2.59 3.07
CA THR A 279 4.34 -2.70 2.54
C THR A 279 4.28 -1.97 1.20
N SER A 280 3.81 -2.63 0.15
CA SER A 280 3.72 -2.06 -1.20
C SER A 280 2.38 -2.41 -1.85
N THR A 281 1.85 -1.50 -2.66
CA THR A 281 0.58 -1.67 -3.37
C THR A 281 0.62 -0.95 -4.72
N ILE A 282 -0.24 -1.37 -5.65
CA ILE A 282 -0.50 -0.67 -6.91
C ILE A 282 -1.86 0.06 -6.90
N ASN A 283 -2.52 0.12 -5.73
CA ASN A 283 -3.90 0.59 -5.56
C ASN A 283 -4.88 -0.15 -6.49
N ARG A 284 -6.16 0.22 -6.45
CA ARG A 284 -7.13 -0.16 -7.48
C ARG A 284 -7.46 1.01 -8.38
#